data_AF-A0A419IYP2-F1
#
_entry.id   AF-A0A419IYP2-F1
#
_cell.length_a   1.000
_cell.length_b   1.000
_cell.length_c   1.000
_cell.angle_alpha   90.00
_cell.angle_beta   90.00
_cell.angle_gamma   90.00
#
_symmetry.space_group_name_H-M   'P 1'
#
loop_
_entity.id
_entity.type
_entity.pdbx_description
1 polymer ?
#
loop_
_entity_poly.entity_id
_entity_poly.type
_entity_poly.pdbx_seq_one_letter_code
_entity_poly.pdbx_strand_id
1 'polypeptide(L)'
;MRRLIFFGMLLAGVLSFGISEAVQTKLVIRAKSKDAKFVGSKMGGALVIIKDSETGKVLAEGLTAGGTGDTEIIMNQPKTRFGEISADAAKFETSLDISEPRLITIDVSAPYSDKTNMIMSSTQMWLIPGRDIVGEGVIIEVPGFSVDAKSLETVKLSDGRAVIPVSAQIVMI
;
A
#
# COMPACT_ATOMS: atom_id res chain seq x y z
N MET A 1 8.75 62.70 42.19
CA MET A 1 8.18 61.36 42.46
C MET A 1 7.08 61.06 41.45
N ARG A 2 7.43 60.52 40.29
CA ARG A 2 6.55 59.98 39.24
C ARG A 2 7.45 59.71 38.04
N ARG A 3 7.27 58.59 37.35
CA ARG A 3 8.04 58.07 36.21
C ARG A 3 9.23 57.19 36.60
N LEU A 4 8.95 55.98 37.08
CA LEU A 4 9.87 54.84 36.95
C LEU A 4 9.14 53.50 37.17
N ILE A 5 7.99 53.26 36.51
CA ILE A 5 7.27 51.96 36.60
C ILE A 5 6.70 51.54 35.23
N PHE A 6 7.46 51.68 34.16
CA PHE A 6 7.04 51.20 32.83
C PHE A 6 8.13 50.39 32.12
N PHE A 7 8.91 49.61 32.88
CA PHE A 7 9.96 48.75 32.31
C PHE A 7 9.99 47.35 32.93
N GLY A 8 8.83 46.74 33.17
CA GLY A 8 8.75 45.45 33.86
C GLY A 8 7.58 44.57 33.45
N MET A 9 7.05 44.74 32.24
CA MET A 9 5.93 43.92 31.75
C MET A 9 6.05 43.67 30.25
N LEU A 10 7.18 43.12 29.81
CA LEU A 10 7.35 42.68 28.42
C LEU A 10 8.18 41.39 28.30
N LEU A 11 8.04 40.46 29.26
CA LEU A 11 8.76 39.18 29.21
C LEU A 11 7.96 37.97 29.72
N ALA A 12 6.63 38.04 29.75
CA ALA A 12 5.79 36.90 30.17
C ALA A 12 4.93 36.32 29.04
N GLY A 13 5.29 36.60 27.79
CA GLY A 13 4.75 35.91 26.62
C GLY A 13 5.64 34.73 26.24
N VAL A 14 5.83 33.77 27.14
CA VAL A 14 6.42 32.48 26.77
C VAL A 14 5.38 31.80 25.88
N LEU A 15 5.60 31.93 24.57
CA LEU A 15 4.92 31.17 23.54
C LEU A 15 4.93 29.70 24.00
N SER A 16 3.76 29.22 24.42
CA SER A 16 3.53 27.79 24.57
C SER A 16 3.50 27.22 23.16
N PHE A 17 4.69 27.06 22.57
CA PHE A 17 4.86 26.13 21.46
C PHE A 17 4.54 24.76 22.04
N GLY A 18 3.33 24.27 21.77
CA GLY A 18 3.01 22.88 22.02
C GLY A 18 4.05 22.05 21.30
N ILE A 19 4.92 21.39 22.04
CA ILE A 19 5.78 20.34 21.51
C ILE A 19 4.81 19.26 21.08
N SER A 20 4.49 19.22 19.78
CA SER A 20 3.69 18.12 19.25
C SER A 20 4.59 16.90 19.23
N GLU A 21 4.47 16.06 20.27
CA GLU A 21 5.18 14.80 20.30
C GLU A 21 4.64 13.89 19.19
N ALA A 22 5.54 13.19 18.51
CA ALA A 22 5.14 12.25 17.47
C ALA A 22 4.30 11.13 18.11
N VAL A 23 3.09 10.92 17.59
CA VAL A 23 2.16 9.90 18.09
C VAL A 23 2.24 8.70 17.17
N GLN A 24 2.48 7.52 17.75
CA GLN A 24 2.44 6.27 17.03
C GLN A 24 1.04 6.07 16.43
N THR A 25 0.99 5.96 15.11
CA THR A 25 -0.25 5.79 14.34
C THR A 25 -0.15 4.51 13.51
N LYS A 26 -1.01 3.53 13.77
CA LYS A 26 -0.99 2.24 13.08
C LYS A 26 -1.68 2.31 11.73
N LEU A 27 -1.11 1.63 10.75
CA LEU A 27 -1.62 1.59 9.40
C LEU A 27 -1.46 0.18 8.83
N VAL A 28 -2.58 -0.37 8.36
CA VAL A 28 -2.63 -1.64 7.65
C VAL A 28 -2.93 -1.38 6.17
N ILE A 29 -2.12 -1.94 5.29
CA ILE A 29 -2.26 -1.83 3.83
C ILE A 29 -2.41 -3.23 3.25
N ARG A 30 -3.33 -3.38 2.30
CA ARG A 30 -3.59 -4.62 1.60
C ARG A 30 -3.63 -4.37 0.10
N ALA A 31 -3.07 -5.30 -0.66
CA ALA A 31 -3.15 -5.29 -2.12
C ALA A 31 -4.21 -6.28 -2.57
N LYS A 32 -5.13 -5.82 -3.42
CA LYS A 32 -6.21 -6.65 -3.95
C LYS A 32 -6.19 -6.61 -5.47
N SER A 33 -6.28 -7.76 -6.11
CA SER A 33 -6.55 -7.88 -7.53
C SER A 33 -7.80 -7.10 -7.90
N LYS A 34 -7.74 -6.28 -8.96
CA LYS A 34 -8.92 -5.56 -9.43
C LYS A 34 -10.01 -6.55 -9.85
N ASP A 35 -11.13 -6.53 -9.14
CA ASP A 35 -12.24 -7.49 -9.30
C ASP A 35 -11.91 -8.98 -9.02
N ALA A 36 -10.84 -9.27 -8.28
CA ALA A 36 -10.63 -10.60 -7.67
C ALA A 36 -10.15 -10.51 -6.21
N LYS A 37 -9.35 -11.48 -5.77
CA LYS A 37 -8.95 -11.71 -4.38
C LYS A 37 -7.75 -10.84 -3.95
N PHE A 38 -7.26 -11.02 -2.73
CA PHE A 38 -6.05 -10.35 -2.25
C PHE A 38 -4.78 -11.00 -2.79
N VAL A 39 -3.74 -10.20 -3.03
CA VAL A 39 -2.43 -10.69 -3.48
C VAL A 39 -1.72 -11.37 -2.31
N GLY A 40 -1.85 -12.70 -2.24
CA GLY A 40 -1.30 -13.52 -1.17
C GLY A 40 0.21 -13.76 -1.28
N SER A 41 0.81 -14.31 -0.20
CA SER A 41 2.24 -14.63 -0.15
C SER A 41 2.73 -15.61 -1.22
N LYS A 42 1.83 -16.45 -1.77
CA LYS A 42 2.17 -17.36 -2.89
C LYS A 42 2.58 -16.62 -4.17
N MET A 43 2.13 -15.38 -4.35
CA MET A 43 2.52 -14.48 -5.45
C MET A 43 3.66 -13.52 -5.02
N GLY A 44 4.37 -13.86 -3.94
CA GLY A 44 5.38 -12.98 -3.32
C GLY A 44 4.81 -11.79 -2.55
N GLY A 45 3.47 -11.69 -2.42
CA GLY A 45 2.81 -10.52 -1.86
C GLY A 45 2.94 -9.28 -2.74
N ALA A 46 2.72 -8.11 -2.15
CA ALA A 46 2.88 -6.81 -2.78
C ALA A 46 3.92 -5.98 -2.01
N LEU A 47 4.81 -5.31 -2.73
CA LEU A 47 5.68 -4.30 -2.15
C LEU A 47 4.87 -3.05 -1.88
N VAL A 48 4.85 -2.63 -0.62
CA VAL A 48 4.22 -1.41 -0.16
C VAL A 48 5.31 -0.42 0.21
N ILE A 49 5.25 0.78 -0.37
CA ILE A 49 6.11 1.90 0.00
C ILE A 49 5.20 3.06 0.40
N ILE A 50 5.36 3.53 1.63
CA ILE A 50 4.65 4.70 2.18
C ILE A 50 5.60 5.87 2.17
N LYS A 51 5.20 6.97 1.54
CA LYS A 51 6.01 8.19 1.44
C LYS A 51 5.24 9.37 2.01
N ASP A 52 5.97 10.30 2.60
CA ASP A 52 5.47 11.66 2.80
C ASP A 52 5.26 12.30 1.41
N SER A 53 4.06 12.78 1.11
CA SER A 53 3.72 13.25 -0.23
C SER A 53 4.36 14.59 -0.58
N GLU A 54 4.75 15.39 0.41
CA GLU A 54 5.37 16.70 0.19
C GLU A 54 6.87 16.56 -0.08
N THR A 55 7.55 15.74 0.73
CA THR A 55 9.01 15.59 0.69
C THR A 55 9.48 14.40 -0.14
N GLY A 56 8.59 13.44 -0.43
CA GLY A 56 8.91 12.18 -1.08
C GLY A 56 9.67 11.20 -0.18
N LYS A 57 9.92 11.54 1.10
CA LYS A 57 10.65 10.71 2.05
C LYS A 57 9.88 9.41 2.31
N VAL A 58 10.54 8.26 2.18
CA VAL A 58 9.98 6.97 2.58
C VAL A 58 9.82 6.94 4.10
N LEU A 59 8.59 6.70 4.55
CA LEU A 59 8.19 6.60 5.95
C LEU A 59 8.18 5.14 6.43
N ALA A 60 7.74 4.22 5.58
CA ALA A 60 7.80 2.78 5.82
C ALA A 60 7.79 2.01 4.50
N GLU A 61 8.33 0.80 4.52
CA GLU A 61 8.37 -0.11 3.38
C GLU A 61 8.24 -1.56 3.89
N GLY A 62 7.56 -2.40 3.11
CA GLY A 62 7.53 -3.84 3.39
C GLY A 62 6.67 -4.61 2.40
N LEU A 63 6.67 -5.93 2.56
CA LEU A 63 5.84 -6.84 1.76
C LEU A 63 4.56 -7.19 2.52
N THR A 64 3.44 -7.29 1.80
CA THR A 64 2.24 -7.91 2.36
C THR A 64 2.46 -9.41 2.58
N ALA A 65 1.99 -9.94 3.72
CA ALA A 65 2.05 -11.35 4.02
C ALA A 65 0.69 -11.89 4.48
N GLY A 66 0.35 -13.11 4.06
CA GLY A 66 -0.91 -13.79 4.39
C GLY A 66 -1.56 -14.49 3.20
N GLY A 67 -2.84 -14.84 3.36
CA GLY A 67 -3.64 -15.54 2.35
C GLY A 67 -4.24 -14.61 1.30
N THR A 68 -5.03 -15.18 0.40
CA THR A 68 -5.78 -14.43 -0.63
C THR A 68 -7.12 -13.90 -0.14
N GLY A 69 -7.41 -14.08 1.16
CA GLY A 69 -8.73 -13.85 1.75
C GLY A 69 -9.74 -14.96 1.48
N ASP A 70 -10.91 -14.81 2.12
CA ASP A 70 -12.03 -15.76 2.01
C ASP A 70 -12.67 -15.72 0.61
N THR A 71 -12.71 -16.86 -0.07
CA THR A 71 -13.24 -16.95 -1.43
C THR A 71 -14.75 -16.77 -1.49
N GLU A 72 -15.47 -17.28 -0.49
CA GLU A 72 -16.92 -17.20 -0.44
C GLU A 72 -17.37 -15.75 -0.29
N ILE A 73 -16.76 -15.04 0.68
CA ILE A 73 -17.06 -13.64 0.95
C ILE A 73 -16.72 -12.75 -0.25
N ILE A 74 -15.55 -12.96 -0.87
CA ILE A 74 -15.04 -12.06 -1.90
C ILE A 74 -15.68 -12.31 -3.28
N MET A 75 -15.87 -13.57 -3.66
CA MET A 75 -16.20 -13.96 -5.04
C MET A 75 -17.65 -14.38 -5.24
N ASN A 76 -18.28 -14.99 -4.23
CA ASN A 76 -19.57 -15.66 -4.40
C ASN A 76 -20.73 -14.86 -3.79
N GLN A 77 -20.45 -14.08 -2.75
CA GLN A 77 -21.47 -13.28 -2.06
C GLN A 77 -21.65 -11.89 -2.68
N PRO A 78 -22.89 -11.35 -2.70
CA PRO A 78 -23.13 -9.97 -3.11
C PRO A 78 -22.37 -8.98 -2.21
N LYS A 79 -21.59 -8.09 -2.83
CA LYS A 79 -20.82 -7.05 -2.13
C LYS A 79 -21.77 -6.03 -1.50
N THR A 80 -21.72 -5.88 -0.17
CA THR A 80 -22.46 -4.85 0.56
C THR A 80 -21.57 -3.63 0.78
N ARG A 81 -22.20 -2.45 0.94
CA ARG A 81 -21.47 -1.24 1.28
C ARG A 81 -20.87 -1.40 2.68
N PHE A 82 -19.56 -1.13 2.80
CA PHE A 82 -18.78 -1.31 4.04
C PHE A 82 -18.75 -2.74 4.57
N GLY A 83 -19.11 -3.74 3.75
CA GLY A 83 -18.93 -5.14 4.12
C GLY A 83 -17.45 -5.47 4.27
N GLU A 84 -17.11 -6.22 5.31
CA GLU A 84 -15.75 -6.68 5.56
C GLU A 84 -15.40 -7.81 4.60
N ILE A 85 -14.24 -7.71 3.96
CA ILE A 85 -13.74 -8.72 3.02
C ILE A 85 -12.30 -9.16 3.33
N SER A 86 -11.65 -8.54 4.33
CA SER A 86 -10.22 -8.72 4.57
C SER A 86 -9.86 -9.90 5.48
N ALA A 87 -10.83 -10.74 5.85
CA ALA A 87 -10.60 -11.98 6.60
C ALA A 87 -9.57 -12.85 5.85
N ASP A 88 -8.52 -13.28 6.56
CA ASP A 88 -7.38 -14.06 6.04
C ASP A 88 -6.63 -13.45 4.84
N ALA A 89 -6.84 -12.17 4.56
CA ALA A 89 -6.16 -11.45 3.50
C ALA A 89 -4.73 -11.05 3.89
N ALA A 90 -3.82 -11.12 2.92
CA ALA A 90 -2.47 -10.64 3.09
C ALA A 90 -2.43 -9.14 3.41
N LYS A 91 -1.57 -8.76 4.37
CA LYS A 91 -1.43 -7.38 4.81
C LYS A 91 0.02 -7.00 5.07
N PHE A 92 0.31 -5.72 4.93
CA PHE A 92 1.47 -5.06 5.50
C PHE A 92 0.96 -4.17 6.63
N GLU A 93 1.46 -4.39 7.85
CA GLU A 93 1.08 -3.62 9.03
C GLU A 93 2.31 -2.87 9.55
N THR A 94 2.15 -1.57 9.79
CA THR A 94 3.22 -0.71 10.27
C THR A 94 2.69 0.34 11.24
N SER A 95 3.61 0.99 11.94
CA SER A 95 3.34 2.09 12.86
C SER A 95 4.21 3.28 12.45
N LEU A 96 3.57 4.43 12.22
CA LEU A 96 4.24 5.66 11.85
C LEU A 96 4.15 6.68 12.99
N ASP A 97 5.29 7.20 13.43
CA ASP A 97 5.34 8.27 14.42
C ASP A 97 5.16 9.61 13.71
N ILE A 98 3.95 10.19 13.82
CA ILE A 98 3.60 11.47 13.21
C ILE A 98 3.14 12.47 14.27
N SER A 99 3.68 13.69 14.22
CA SER A 99 3.34 14.77 15.16
C SER A 99 2.24 15.70 14.63
N GLU A 100 1.91 15.62 13.35
CA GLU A 100 0.88 16.45 12.71
C GLU A 100 0.21 15.67 11.57
N PRO A 101 -1.00 16.07 11.14
CA PRO A 101 -1.64 15.51 9.95
C PRO A 101 -0.69 15.53 8.76
N ARG A 102 -0.50 14.37 8.12
CA ARG A 102 0.44 14.23 7.01
C ARG A 102 -0.25 13.58 5.81
N LEU A 103 -0.12 14.23 4.65
CA LEU A 103 -0.51 13.61 3.39
C LEU A 103 0.56 12.57 3.03
N ILE A 104 0.12 11.33 2.87
CA ILE A 104 1.00 10.21 2.50
C ILE A 104 0.61 9.66 1.14
N THR A 105 1.62 9.22 0.39
CA THR A 105 1.47 8.44 -0.83
C THR A 105 1.76 6.98 -0.50
N ILE A 106 0.85 6.08 -0.87
CA ILE A 106 1.02 4.64 -0.70
C ILE A 106 1.14 4.03 -2.09
N ASP A 107 2.36 3.61 -2.42
CA ASP A 107 2.66 2.88 -3.65
C ASP A 107 2.63 1.38 -3.37
N VAL A 108 1.91 0.64 -4.19
CA VAL A 108 1.77 -0.82 -4.10
C VAL A 108 2.16 -1.44 -5.44
N SER A 109 3.18 -2.30 -5.42
CA SER A 109 3.67 -3.03 -6.59
C SER A 109 3.46 -4.53 -6.43
N ALA A 110 2.66 -5.14 -7.30
CA ALA A 110 2.28 -6.56 -7.24
C ALA A 110 2.16 -7.19 -8.63
N PRO A 111 2.39 -8.52 -8.77
CA PRO A 111 2.88 -9.42 -7.74
C PRO A 111 4.39 -9.25 -7.56
N TYR A 112 4.90 -9.38 -6.34
CA TYR A 112 6.34 -9.15 -6.11
C TYR A 112 7.21 -10.30 -6.62
N SER A 113 6.68 -11.52 -6.75
CA SER A 113 7.42 -12.71 -7.21
C SER A 113 7.81 -12.65 -8.68
N ASP A 114 7.08 -11.89 -9.49
CA ASP A 114 7.32 -11.75 -10.94
C ASP A 114 7.53 -10.28 -11.28
N LYS A 115 8.81 -9.89 -11.39
CA LYS A 115 9.20 -8.51 -11.70
C LYS A 115 8.81 -8.06 -13.10
N THR A 116 8.62 -9.00 -14.02
CA THR A 116 8.31 -8.68 -15.41
C THR A 116 6.85 -8.31 -15.62
N ASN A 117 5.95 -8.85 -14.79
CA ASN A 117 4.52 -8.55 -14.81
C ASN A 117 4.05 -7.71 -13.62
N MET A 118 4.98 -7.07 -12.91
CA MET A 118 4.66 -6.26 -11.74
C MET A 118 3.97 -4.97 -12.14
N ILE A 119 2.78 -4.72 -11.59
CA ILE A 119 2.01 -3.49 -11.78
C ILE A 119 2.06 -2.66 -10.52
N MET A 120 2.21 -1.34 -10.69
CA MET A 120 2.17 -0.37 -9.61
C MET A 120 0.80 0.33 -9.58
N SER A 121 0.19 0.39 -8.39
CA SER A 121 -0.96 1.22 -8.08
C SER A 121 -0.62 2.15 -6.93
N SER A 122 -1.15 3.37 -6.97
CA SER A 122 -0.83 4.39 -5.98
C SER A 122 -2.09 5.11 -5.53
N THR A 123 -2.11 5.48 -4.25
CA THR A 123 -3.15 6.35 -3.69
C THR A 123 -2.53 7.34 -2.72
N GLN A 124 -3.25 8.44 -2.45
CA GLN A 124 -2.88 9.40 -1.43
C GLN A 124 -3.98 9.52 -0.39
N MET A 125 -3.57 9.69 0.87
CA MET A 125 -4.51 9.95 1.94
C MET A 125 -3.88 10.73 3.08
N TRP A 126 -4.73 11.38 3.88
CA TRP A 126 -4.29 12.00 5.11
C TRP A 126 -4.19 10.97 6.23
N LEU A 127 -3.03 10.94 6.89
CA LEU A 127 -2.85 10.27 8.15
C LEU A 127 -2.97 11.30 9.28
N ILE A 128 -3.78 10.99 10.29
CA ILE A 128 -4.03 11.87 11.43
C ILE A 128 -3.37 11.26 12.67
N PRO A 129 -2.56 12.02 13.45
CA PRO A 129 -1.88 11.50 14.62
C PRO A 129 -2.81 10.77 15.61
N GLY A 130 -2.47 9.54 15.97
CA GLY A 130 -3.23 8.70 16.90
C GLY A 130 -4.56 8.18 16.35
N ARG A 131 -4.82 8.32 15.05
CA ARG A 131 -5.99 7.74 14.37
C ARG A 131 -5.56 6.53 13.54
N ASP A 132 -5.56 5.38 14.20
CA ASP A 132 -5.21 4.11 13.59
C ASP A 132 -6.15 3.71 12.44
N ILE A 133 -5.57 3.14 11.39
CA ILE A 133 -6.29 2.53 10.26
C ILE A 133 -5.91 1.05 10.21
N VAL A 134 -6.64 0.23 10.98
CA VAL A 134 -6.32 -1.20 11.17
C VAL A 134 -7.26 -2.16 10.45
N GLY A 135 -8.55 -2.24 10.85
CA GLY A 135 -9.54 -3.28 10.47
C GLY A 135 -9.44 -3.80 9.03
N GLU A 136 -10.28 -3.26 8.13
CA GLU A 136 -10.15 -3.50 6.67
C GLU A 136 -8.86 -2.86 6.11
N GLY A 137 -8.28 -1.91 6.84
CA GLY A 137 -7.09 -1.17 6.43
C GLY A 137 -7.33 -0.35 5.16
N VAL A 138 -6.25 0.01 4.49
CA VAL A 138 -6.28 0.62 3.16
C VAL A 138 -6.14 -0.49 2.13
N ILE A 139 -7.23 -0.78 1.41
CA ILE A 139 -7.23 -1.75 0.32
C ILE A 139 -6.93 -1.02 -0.98
N ILE A 140 -5.80 -1.35 -1.60
CA ILE A 140 -5.38 -0.78 -2.88
C ILE A 140 -5.61 -1.83 -3.97
N GLU A 141 -6.44 -1.49 -4.94
CA GLU A 141 -6.69 -2.35 -6.08
C GLU A 141 -5.54 -2.27 -7.08
N VAL A 142 -4.97 -3.42 -7.44
CA VAL A 142 -3.94 -3.57 -8.45
C VAL A 142 -4.59 -4.17 -9.71
N PRO A 143 -4.69 -3.41 -10.81
CA PRO A 143 -5.15 -3.95 -12.08
C PRO A 143 -4.05 -4.77 -12.74
N GLY A 144 -4.42 -5.79 -13.51
CA GLY A 144 -3.48 -6.47 -14.42
C GLY A 144 -3.55 -7.99 -14.36
N PHE A 145 -2.60 -8.60 -15.07
CA PHE A 145 -2.48 -10.04 -15.21
C PHE A 145 -1.02 -10.47 -15.10
N SER A 146 -0.76 -11.58 -14.40
CA SER A 146 0.49 -12.32 -14.50
C SER A 146 0.42 -13.17 -15.77
N VAL A 147 1.42 -13.00 -16.63
CA VAL A 147 1.51 -13.67 -17.94
C VAL A 147 2.78 -14.51 -17.96
N ASP A 148 2.61 -15.82 -17.90
CA ASP A 148 3.71 -16.78 -18.01
C ASP A 148 3.74 -17.36 -19.44
N ALA A 149 4.67 -16.87 -20.25
CA ALA A 149 4.88 -17.36 -21.61
C ALA A 149 5.63 -18.70 -21.56
N LYS A 150 4.98 -19.77 -22.03
CA LYS A 150 5.62 -21.08 -22.09
C LYS A 150 6.63 -21.09 -23.23
N SER A 151 7.91 -21.32 -22.90
CA SER A 151 8.96 -21.47 -23.89
C SER A 151 8.84 -22.79 -24.64
N LEU A 152 9.34 -22.82 -25.87
CA LEU A 152 9.33 -24.00 -26.71
C LEU A 152 10.49 -24.94 -26.35
N GLU A 153 10.18 -26.24 -26.30
CA GLU A 153 11.17 -27.27 -26.53
C GLU A 153 11.43 -27.34 -28.06
N THR A 154 12.62 -26.90 -28.48
CA THR A 154 13.24 -27.05 -29.82
C THR A 154 12.33 -26.96 -31.07
N VAL A 155 12.57 -25.93 -31.90
CA VAL A 155 11.84 -25.72 -33.17
C VAL A 155 12.65 -26.21 -34.36
N LYS A 156 12.02 -26.99 -35.26
CA LYS A 156 12.62 -27.40 -36.55
C LYS A 156 12.37 -26.36 -37.63
N LEU A 157 13.42 -26.02 -38.36
CA LEU A 157 13.36 -25.19 -39.57
C LEU A 157 12.96 -26.05 -40.78
N SER A 158 12.06 -25.54 -41.61
CA SER A 158 11.68 -26.07 -42.93
C SER A 158 11.78 -24.94 -43.95
N ASP A 159 12.61 -25.09 -44.98
CA ASP A 159 12.85 -24.09 -46.04
C ASP A 159 13.23 -22.70 -45.50
N GLY A 160 14.07 -22.67 -44.45
CA GLY A 160 14.49 -21.43 -43.80
C GLY A 160 13.38 -20.73 -42.99
N ARG A 161 12.22 -21.37 -42.83
CA ARG A 161 11.10 -20.88 -42.04
C ARG A 161 10.79 -21.84 -40.89
N ALA A 162 10.20 -21.31 -39.83
CA ALA A 162 9.66 -22.11 -38.75
C ALA A 162 8.32 -21.52 -38.31
N VAL A 163 7.36 -22.39 -38.00
CA VAL A 163 6.13 -22.01 -37.32
C VAL A 163 6.34 -22.29 -35.84
N ILE A 164 6.21 -21.23 -35.04
CA ILE A 164 6.46 -21.26 -33.61
C ILE A 164 5.11 -21.15 -32.90
N PRO A 165 4.57 -22.24 -32.33
CA PRO A 165 3.36 -22.14 -31.52
C PRO A 165 3.71 -21.45 -30.20
N VAL A 166 3.25 -20.21 -30.02
CA VAL A 166 3.39 -19.49 -28.76
C VAL A 166 2.17 -19.75 -27.90
N SER A 167 2.37 -20.09 -26.63
CA SER A 167 1.29 -20.19 -25.65
C SER A 167 1.70 -19.48 -24.36
N ALA A 168 0.71 -18.95 -23.66
CA ALA A 168 0.92 -18.30 -22.37
C ALA A 168 -0.19 -18.68 -21.40
N GLN A 169 0.15 -18.76 -20.12
CA GLN A 169 -0.81 -18.83 -19.03
C GLN A 169 -1.04 -17.43 -18.48
N ILE A 170 -2.29 -17.01 -18.41
CA ILE A 170 -2.69 -15.68 -17.95
C ILE A 170 -3.55 -15.84 -16.70
N VAL A 171 -3.15 -15.20 -15.61
CA VAL A 171 -3.89 -15.19 -14.34
C VAL A 171 -4.02 -13.76 -13.87
N MET A 172 -5.14 -13.38 -13.26
CA MET A 172 -5.24 -12.07 -12.61
C MET A 172 -4.25 -12.01 -11.44
N ILE A 173 -3.54 -10.90 -11.33
CA ILE A 173 -2.60 -10.63 -10.23
C ILE A 173 -3.38 -10.49 -8.94
#